data_AF-A0A857FN54-F1
#
_entry.id   AF-A0A857FN54-F1
#
_cell.length_a   1.000
_cell.length_b   1.000
_cell.length_c   1.000
_cell.angle_alpha   90.00
_cell.angle_beta   90.00
_cell.angle_gamma   90.00
#
_symmetry.space_group_name_H-M   'P 1'
#
loop_
_entity.id
_entity.type
_entity.pdbx_description
1 polymer ?
#
loop_
_entity_poly.entity_id
_entity_poly.type
_entity_poly.pdbx_seq_one_letter_code
_entity_poly.pdbx_strand_id
1 'polypeptide(L)'
;MGRSTDNLPRLVCNPLETEIRGGFFVLAHALVGVAQGASLSRQPAPGGNVARLIVGPGSWLRASLLELANSGERDYILRGGIIEFDSTGPLHVLWTRLGVEEPGGTLVLAARTPESGLLLVDVTFHADVTRAPLEIVFKQVSRLTVTYDEVADITLIGVLGAVASRLDGNVWAVVRVPGNACGLSATNSECVQNNSGCSVLYIKTYLSENSEDSHVSIRKISRRI
;
A
#
# COMPACT_ATOMS: atom_id res chain seq x y z
N MET A 1 31.52 -28.73 -14.61
CA MET A 1 31.60 -27.26 -14.84
C MET A 1 30.52 -26.88 -15.82
N GLY A 2 29.78 -25.81 -15.55
CA GLY A 2 28.71 -25.31 -16.41
C GLY A 2 27.68 -24.50 -15.62
N ARG A 3 28.14 -23.42 -14.96
CA ARG A 3 27.26 -22.40 -14.37
C ARG A 3 26.58 -21.67 -15.53
N SER A 4 25.27 -21.83 -15.69
CA SER A 4 24.44 -20.96 -16.52
C SER A 4 24.08 -19.75 -15.67
N THR A 5 24.68 -18.61 -16.00
CA THR A 5 24.38 -17.29 -15.46
C THR A 5 23.68 -16.49 -16.54
N ASP A 6 22.36 -16.59 -16.66
CA ASP A 6 21.54 -15.68 -17.46
C ASP A 6 20.12 -15.61 -16.85
N ASN A 7 20.04 -15.06 -15.64
CA ASN A 7 18.76 -14.65 -15.04
C ASN A 7 18.68 -13.11 -15.09
N LEU A 8 18.49 -12.56 -16.28
CA LEU A 8 18.06 -11.17 -16.41
C LEU A 8 16.55 -11.09 -16.14
N PRO A 9 16.08 -10.18 -15.27
CA PRO A 9 14.65 -10.00 -15.03
C PRO A 9 13.95 -9.59 -16.35
N ARG A 10 12.98 -10.40 -16.79
CA ARG A 10 12.18 -10.13 -17.99
C ARG A 10 11.15 -9.03 -17.69
N LEU A 11 11.40 -7.82 -18.17
CA LEU A 11 10.41 -6.75 -18.28
C LEU A 11 9.48 -7.07 -19.46
N VAL A 12 8.21 -7.38 -19.19
CA VAL A 12 7.18 -7.46 -20.24
C VAL A 12 6.59 -6.06 -20.37
N CYS A 13 6.95 -5.35 -21.43
CA CYS A 13 6.54 -3.95 -21.62
C CYS A 13 5.23 -3.86 -22.41
N ASN A 14 4.14 -3.51 -21.74
CA ASN A 14 3.10 -2.67 -22.35
C ASN A 14 3.51 -1.21 -22.04
N PRO A 15 3.51 -0.27 -23.01
CA PRO A 15 3.96 1.10 -22.76
C PRO A 15 3.26 1.82 -21.59
N LEU A 16 2.07 1.35 -21.20
CA LEU A 16 1.30 1.87 -20.07
C LEU A 16 1.35 0.98 -18.82
N GLU A 17 1.87 -0.24 -18.92
CA GLU A 17 1.98 -1.19 -17.81
C GLU A 17 3.36 -1.84 -17.82
N THR A 18 4.16 -1.51 -16.82
CA THR A 18 5.45 -2.16 -16.60
C THR A 18 5.29 -3.19 -15.50
N GLU A 19 5.53 -4.46 -15.79
CA GLU A 19 5.57 -5.51 -14.79
C GLU A 19 7.01 -5.89 -14.42
N ILE A 20 7.34 -5.81 -13.14
CA ILE A 20 8.56 -6.39 -12.58
C ILE A 20 8.26 -7.75 -11.94
N ARG A 21 9.15 -8.72 -12.12
CA ARG A 21 9.05 -10.08 -11.59
C ARG A 21 10.41 -10.56 -11.14
N GLY A 22 10.44 -11.23 -9.98
CA GLY A 22 11.66 -11.81 -9.43
C GLY A 22 12.72 -10.79 -9.02
N GLY A 23 13.17 -10.84 -7.77
CA GLY A 23 14.29 -10.03 -7.29
C GLY A 23 13.88 -8.73 -6.60
N PHE A 24 14.89 -7.92 -6.27
CA PHE A 24 14.75 -6.71 -5.48
C PHE A 24 14.98 -5.47 -6.35
N PHE A 25 14.05 -4.53 -6.30
CA PHE A 25 14.04 -3.30 -7.07
C PHE A 25 13.89 -2.10 -6.15
N VAL A 26 14.63 -1.04 -6.46
CA VAL A 26 14.44 0.28 -5.86
C VAL A 26 13.71 1.14 -6.90
N LEU A 27 12.72 1.92 -6.49
CA LEU A 27 11.83 2.65 -7.40
C LEU A 27 12.60 3.52 -8.38
N ALA A 28 13.60 4.28 -7.94
CA ALA A 28 14.43 5.09 -8.85
C ALA A 28 15.03 4.23 -9.99
N HIS A 29 15.58 3.05 -9.68
CA HIS A 29 16.17 2.15 -10.68
C HIS A 29 15.13 1.48 -11.56
N ALA A 30 13.99 1.06 -11.00
CA ALA A 30 12.89 0.48 -11.76
C ALA A 30 12.36 1.49 -12.79
N LEU A 31 12.25 2.75 -12.40
CA LEU A 31 11.81 3.84 -13.29
C LEU A 31 12.83 4.16 -14.39
N VAL A 32 14.13 4.03 -14.15
CA VAL A 32 15.14 4.13 -15.23
C VAL A 32 14.95 2.99 -16.25
N GLY A 33 14.69 1.77 -15.78
CA GLY A 33 14.37 0.64 -16.66
C GLY A 33 13.09 0.87 -17.48
N VAL A 34 12.06 1.46 -16.85
CA VAL A 34 10.81 1.86 -17.53
C VAL A 34 11.07 2.94 -18.57
N ALA A 35 11.85 3.98 -18.24
CA ALA A 35 12.17 5.07 -19.16
C ALA A 35 12.98 4.59 -20.37
N GLN A 36 13.90 3.65 -20.18
CA GLN A 36 14.66 3.01 -21.26
C GLN A 36 13.76 2.13 -22.15
N GLY A 37 12.83 1.37 -21.55
CA GLY A 37 11.84 0.57 -22.29
C GLY A 37 10.80 1.41 -23.04
N ALA A 38 10.32 2.48 -22.42
CA ALA A 38 9.36 3.42 -23.01
C ALA A 38 10.00 4.27 -24.13
N SER A 39 11.30 4.56 -24.06
CA SER A 39 12.02 5.23 -25.16
C SER A 39 12.11 4.34 -26.42
N LEU A 40 11.95 3.02 -26.27
CA LEU A 40 11.94 2.05 -27.36
C LEU A 40 10.53 1.75 -27.89
N SER A 41 9.47 2.03 -27.12
CA SER A 41 8.09 1.81 -27.53
C SER A 41 7.36 3.13 -27.78
N ARG A 42 6.73 3.26 -28.96
CA ARG A 42 5.93 4.42 -29.41
C ARG A 42 5.15 5.13 -28.29
N GLN A 43 5.15 6.46 -28.36
CA GLN A 43 4.39 7.38 -27.50
C GLN A 43 2.97 6.89 -27.17
N PRO A 44 2.49 7.12 -25.93
CA PRO A 44 1.11 6.83 -25.58
C PRO A 44 0.15 7.67 -26.43
N ALA A 45 -0.96 7.06 -26.84
CA ALA A 45 -2.05 7.74 -27.53
C ALA A 45 -2.59 8.90 -26.67
N PRO A 46 -3.10 9.98 -27.31
CA PRO A 46 -3.66 11.12 -26.58
C PRO A 46 -4.95 10.68 -25.87
N GLY A 47 -4.85 10.48 -24.56
CA GLY A 47 -5.96 10.00 -23.73
C GLY A 47 -5.49 9.53 -22.36
N GLY A 48 -4.98 10.46 -21.54
CA GLY A 48 -5.05 10.46 -20.06
C GLY A 48 -4.69 9.20 -19.24
N ASN A 49 -4.06 8.17 -19.79
CA ASN A 49 -3.79 6.95 -19.03
C ASN A 49 -2.56 7.12 -18.14
N VAL A 50 -2.78 7.03 -16.83
CA VAL A 50 -1.73 7.02 -15.79
C VAL A 50 -0.85 5.79 -15.98
N ALA A 51 0.47 5.97 -15.93
CA ALA A 51 1.41 4.86 -16.06
C ALA A 51 1.29 3.91 -14.86
N ARG A 52 1.20 2.60 -15.13
CA ARG A 52 1.07 1.56 -14.10
C ARG A 52 2.37 0.81 -13.89
N LEU A 53 2.75 0.62 -12.63
CA LEU A 53 3.87 -0.23 -12.24
C LEU A 53 3.34 -1.45 -11.48
N ILE A 54 3.42 -2.62 -12.11
CA ILE A 54 2.94 -3.89 -11.56
C ILE A 54 4.10 -4.61 -10.86
N VAL A 55 3.88 -4.92 -9.58
CA VAL A 55 4.81 -5.64 -8.73
C VAL A 55 4.35 -7.10 -8.65
N GLY A 56 4.92 -7.89 -9.57
CA GLY A 56 4.53 -9.25 -9.85
C GLY A 56 5.18 -10.30 -8.93
N PRO A 57 4.94 -11.60 -9.18
CA PRO A 57 5.38 -12.67 -8.29
C PRO A 57 6.90 -12.70 -8.05
N GLY A 58 7.28 -12.91 -6.78
CA GLY A 58 8.68 -13.01 -6.36
C GLY A 58 9.47 -11.70 -6.49
N SER A 59 8.82 -10.58 -6.82
CA SER A 59 9.44 -9.26 -6.85
C SER A 59 9.23 -8.52 -5.52
N TRP A 60 10.22 -7.72 -5.16
CA TRP A 60 10.16 -6.79 -4.05
C TRP A 60 10.53 -5.40 -4.57
N LEU A 61 9.57 -4.48 -4.60
CA LEU A 61 9.80 -3.08 -4.91
C LEU A 61 9.92 -2.29 -3.62
N ARG A 62 11.01 -1.55 -3.44
CA ARG A 62 11.16 -0.57 -2.37
C ARG A 62 11.09 0.84 -2.94
N ALA A 63 10.32 1.71 -2.29
CA ALA A 63 10.20 3.11 -2.63
C ALA A 63 10.24 3.97 -1.36
N SER A 64 11.14 4.94 -1.34
CA SER A 64 11.16 5.99 -0.32
C SER A 64 10.10 7.06 -0.60
N LEU A 65 9.68 7.82 0.41
CA LEU A 65 8.80 8.97 0.22
C LEU A 65 9.39 10.00 -0.77
N LEU A 66 10.71 10.20 -0.72
CA LEU A 66 11.40 11.08 -1.67
C LEU A 66 11.24 10.59 -3.11
N GLU A 67 11.39 9.29 -3.36
CA GLU A 67 11.21 8.73 -4.70
C GLU A 67 9.76 8.80 -5.15
N LEU A 68 8.79 8.52 -4.26
CA LEU A 68 7.37 8.66 -4.56
C LEU A 68 7.03 10.09 -5.00
N ALA A 69 7.49 11.10 -4.24
CA ALA A 69 7.27 12.50 -4.57
C ALA A 69 7.85 12.90 -5.93
N ASN A 70 8.99 12.30 -6.32
CA ASN A 70 9.68 12.61 -7.57
C ASN A 70 9.21 11.75 -8.76
N SER A 71 8.42 10.70 -8.54
CA SER A 71 8.06 9.71 -9.56
C SER A 71 6.95 10.15 -10.53
N GLY A 72 6.24 11.25 -10.24
CA GLY A 72 5.02 11.69 -10.95
C GLY A 72 3.79 10.84 -10.59
N GLU A 73 2.61 11.20 -11.11
CA GLU A 73 1.39 10.42 -10.86
C GLU A 73 1.49 9.03 -11.53
N ARG A 74 1.42 7.97 -10.72
CA ARG A 74 1.49 6.57 -11.13
C ARG A 74 0.57 5.71 -10.27
N ASP A 75 0.01 4.68 -10.88
CA ASP A 75 -0.72 3.64 -10.17
C ASP A 75 0.22 2.46 -9.89
N TYR A 76 0.44 2.16 -8.61
CA TYR A 76 1.16 0.96 -8.21
C TYR A 76 0.18 -0.19 -8.13
N ILE A 77 0.50 -1.32 -8.77
CA ILE A 77 -0.36 -2.51 -8.79
C ILE A 77 0.36 -3.66 -8.10
N LEU A 78 -0.29 -4.27 -7.14
CA LEU A 78 0.23 -5.39 -6.37
C LEU A 78 -0.38 -6.70 -6.90
N ARG A 79 0.47 -7.54 -7.52
CA ARG A 79 0.06 -8.76 -8.23
C ARG A 79 1.00 -9.94 -7.92
N GLY A 80 1.10 -10.28 -6.64
CA GLY A 80 1.85 -11.42 -6.10
C GLY A 80 3.24 -11.07 -5.58
N GLY A 81 3.63 -9.80 -5.63
CA GLY A 81 4.90 -9.31 -5.10
C GLY A 81 4.77 -8.59 -3.76
N ILE A 82 5.83 -7.86 -3.40
CA ILE A 82 5.94 -7.06 -2.19
C ILE A 82 6.24 -5.61 -2.58
N ILE A 83 5.47 -4.66 -2.07
CA ILE A 83 5.79 -3.24 -2.14
C ILE A 83 6.16 -2.77 -0.74
N GLU A 84 7.37 -2.26 -0.56
CA GLU A 84 7.83 -1.63 0.67
C GLU A 84 7.92 -0.12 0.47
N PHE A 85 7.19 0.65 1.28
CA PHE A 85 7.41 2.08 1.42
C PHE A 85 8.28 2.35 2.63
N ASP A 86 9.37 3.08 2.43
CA ASP A 86 10.17 3.62 3.53
C ASP A 86 9.95 5.11 3.71
N SER A 87 10.11 5.55 4.96
CA SER A 87 9.71 6.89 5.38
C SER A 87 10.72 7.96 5.02
N THR A 88 11.79 7.64 4.29
CA THR A 88 12.85 8.59 3.94
C THR A 88 12.32 9.60 2.93
N GLY A 89 12.28 10.87 3.31
CA GLY A 89 11.83 11.95 2.45
C GLY A 89 11.41 13.17 3.25
N PRO A 90 11.08 14.28 2.58
CA PRO A 90 10.74 15.53 3.25
C PRO A 90 9.47 15.37 4.12
N LEU A 91 9.35 16.22 5.15
CA LEU A 91 8.22 16.32 6.08
C LEU A 91 6.94 16.85 5.39
N HIS A 92 6.48 16.17 4.34
CA HIS A 92 5.26 16.47 3.60
C HIS A 92 4.27 15.31 3.72
N VAL A 93 3.00 15.62 3.47
CA VAL A 93 1.96 14.60 3.31
C VAL A 93 1.97 14.16 1.85
N LEU A 94 2.14 12.87 1.60
CA LEU A 94 2.08 12.28 0.27
C LEU A 94 0.88 11.35 0.16
N TRP A 95 0.22 11.37 -1.00
CA TRP A 95 -0.85 10.46 -1.35
C TRP A 95 -0.35 9.54 -2.46
N THR A 96 -0.50 8.23 -2.29
CA THR A 96 -0.25 7.25 -3.35
C THR A 96 -1.43 6.30 -3.52
N ARG A 97 -1.66 5.83 -4.75
CA ARG A 97 -2.68 4.84 -5.07
C ARG A 97 -2.05 3.46 -5.19
N LEU A 98 -2.69 2.47 -4.57
CA LEU A 98 -2.28 1.07 -4.63
C LEU A 98 -3.46 0.21 -5.12
N GLY A 99 -3.37 -0.28 -6.34
CA GLY A 99 -4.28 -1.30 -6.86
C GLY A 99 -3.84 -2.69 -6.38
N VAL A 100 -4.81 -3.54 -6.03
CA VAL A 100 -4.58 -4.94 -5.69
C VAL A 100 -5.34 -5.83 -6.66
N GLU A 101 -4.62 -6.74 -7.28
CA GLU A 101 -5.13 -7.70 -8.27
C GLU A 101 -4.76 -9.13 -7.90
N GLU A 102 -5.41 -10.13 -8.50
CA GLU A 102 -5.07 -11.53 -8.24
C GLU A 102 -3.62 -11.83 -8.67
N PRO A 103 -2.79 -12.46 -7.82
CA PRO A 103 -3.15 -13.23 -6.62
C PRO A 103 -3.11 -12.47 -5.28
N GLY A 104 -3.02 -11.14 -5.27
CA GLY A 104 -2.89 -10.31 -4.07
C GLY A 104 -1.44 -9.96 -3.75
N GLY A 105 -1.08 -9.82 -2.48
CA GLY A 105 0.32 -9.76 -2.00
C GLY A 105 0.50 -8.84 -0.80
N THR A 106 1.71 -8.29 -0.61
CA THR A 106 2.09 -7.63 0.65
C THR A 106 2.54 -6.18 0.48
N LEU A 107 1.87 -5.28 1.19
CA LEU A 107 2.32 -3.90 1.42
C LEU A 107 3.10 -3.86 2.73
N VAL A 108 4.34 -3.37 2.69
CA VAL A 108 5.19 -3.16 3.86
C VAL A 108 5.40 -1.66 4.04
N LEU A 109 5.18 -1.18 5.26
CA LEU A 109 5.48 0.17 5.69
C LEU A 109 6.67 0.04 6.64
N ALA A 110 7.83 0.52 6.21
CA ALA A 110 9.07 0.37 6.97
C ALA A 110 9.04 1.16 8.29
N ALA A 111 10.06 0.98 9.12
CA ALA A 111 10.19 1.72 10.36
C ALA A 111 10.28 3.23 10.11
N ARG A 112 9.75 4.02 11.06
CA ARG A 112 9.84 5.47 11.03
C ARG A 112 11.29 5.95 11.16
N THR A 113 11.73 6.81 10.25
CA THR A 113 12.98 7.56 10.34
C THR A 113 12.75 8.95 10.97
N PRO A 114 13.79 9.63 11.49
CA PRO A 114 13.62 10.97 12.08
C PRO A 114 13.03 12.03 11.13
N GLU A 115 13.28 11.88 9.83
CA GLU A 115 12.86 12.83 8.80
C GLU A 115 11.47 12.50 8.20
N SER A 116 10.77 11.49 8.73
CA SER A 116 9.56 10.95 8.13
C SER A 116 8.43 11.95 7.94
N GLY A 117 8.00 12.12 6.69
CA GLY A 117 6.70 12.67 6.34
C GLY A 117 5.53 11.72 6.65
N LEU A 118 4.32 12.10 6.25
CA LEU A 118 3.11 11.29 6.38
C LEU A 118 2.75 10.70 5.02
N LEU A 119 2.52 9.38 4.96
CA LEU A 119 2.04 8.71 3.76
C LEU A 119 0.56 8.32 3.91
N LEU A 120 -0.25 8.70 2.92
CA LEU A 120 -1.61 8.18 2.74
C LEU A 120 -1.58 7.19 1.57
N VAL A 121 -1.89 5.93 1.84
CA VAL A 121 -2.00 4.89 0.82
C VAL A 121 -3.47 4.61 0.57
N ASP A 122 -3.94 4.91 -0.63
CA ASP A 122 -5.31 4.62 -1.05
C ASP A 122 -5.37 3.28 -1.78
N VAL A 123 -5.92 2.26 -1.11
CA VAL A 123 -6.01 0.89 -1.63
C VAL A 123 -7.30 0.72 -2.41
N THR A 124 -7.18 0.19 -3.62
CA THR A 124 -8.32 -0.20 -4.44
C THR A 124 -8.18 -1.66 -4.84
N PHE A 125 -9.28 -2.41 -4.78
CA PHE A 125 -9.32 -3.77 -5.31
C PHE A 125 -10.03 -3.74 -6.65
N HIS A 126 -9.42 -4.33 -7.68
CA HIS A 126 -10.04 -4.33 -9.00
C HIS A 126 -11.39 -5.08 -8.99
N ALA A 127 -12.35 -4.64 -9.81
CA ALA A 127 -13.75 -5.08 -9.72
C ALA A 127 -13.91 -6.59 -10.00
N ASP A 128 -13.13 -7.11 -10.94
CA ASP A 128 -13.20 -8.51 -11.40
C ASP A 128 -12.49 -9.50 -10.46
N VAL A 129 -11.84 -8.99 -9.41
CA VAL A 129 -11.05 -9.78 -8.47
C VAL A 129 -11.97 -10.49 -7.48
N THR A 130 -11.95 -11.82 -7.52
CA THR A 130 -12.72 -12.68 -6.62
C THR A 130 -11.96 -13.02 -5.35
N ARG A 131 -10.63 -13.16 -5.45
CA ARG A 131 -9.73 -13.47 -4.32
C ARG A 131 -8.38 -12.76 -4.49
N ALA A 132 -8.25 -11.59 -3.86
CA ALA A 132 -6.94 -10.97 -3.66
C ALA A 132 -6.72 -10.70 -2.16
N PRO A 133 -5.95 -11.55 -1.46
CA PRO A 133 -5.46 -11.21 -0.14
C PRO A 133 -4.49 -10.02 -0.22
N LEU A 134 -4.65 -9.08 0.69
CA LEU A 134 -3.68 -8.02 0.93
C LEU A 134 -3.17 -8.17 2.36
N GLU A 135 -1.87 -8.38 2.52
CA GLU A 135 -1.21 -8.25 3.81
C GLU A 135 -0.60 -6.85 3.92
N ILE A 136 -0.83 -6.17 5.04
CA ILE A 136 -0.23 -4.88 5.37
C ILE A 136 0.63 -5.08 6.60
N VAL A 137 1.91 -4.74 6.49
CA VAL A 137 2.89 -4.88 7.56
C VAL A 137 3.39 -3.49 7.94
N PHE A 138 3.25 -3.12 9.21
CA PHE A 138 3.85 -1.93 9.79
C PHE A 138 5.06 -2.34 10.61
N LYS A 139 6.26 -2.03 10.11
CA LYS A 139 7.50 -2.36 10.83
C LYS A 139 7.73 -1.45 12.02
N GLN A 140 8.18 -2.01 13.14
CA GLN A 140 8.46 -1.28 14.38
C GLN A 140 7.27 -0.47 14.95
N VAL A 141 6.05 -0.92 14.67
CA VAL A 141 4.82 -0.42 15.27
C VAL A 141 4.28 -1.48 16.22
N SER A 142 4.40 -1.21 17.52
CA SER A 142 3.92 -2.07 18.60
C SER A 142 2.40 -1.99 18.81
N ARG A 143 1.80 -0.88 18.36
CA ARG A 143 0.37 -0.61 18.52
C ARG A 143 -0.20 0.01 17.25
N LEU A 144 -1.19 -0.66 16.67
CA LEU A 144 -1.86 -0.22 15.46
C LEU A 144 -3.35 -0.02 15.69
N THR A 145 -3.88 1.13 15.28
CA THR A 145 -5.31 1.42 15.35
C THR A 145 -5.94 1.24 13.98
N VAL A 146 -7.10 0.57 13.97
CA VAL A 146 -7.97 0.44 12.80
C VAL A 146 -9.30 1.10 13.12
N THR A 147 -9.79 1.91 12.20
CA THR A 147 -11.07 2.61 12.29
C THR A 147 -11.91 2.31 11.07
N TYR A 148 -13.18 1.95 11.25
CA TYR A 148 -14.16 1.80 10.18
C TYR A 148 -15.28 2.83 10.36
N ASP A 149 -15.59 3.55 9.29
CA ASP A 149 -16.73 4.45 9.16
C ASP A 149 -17.77 3.78 8.25
N GLU A 150 -18.92 3.45 8.82
CA GLU A 150 -20.04 2.81 8.11
C GLU A 150 -20.76 3.75 7.14
N VAL A 151 -20.75 5.07 7.40
CA VAL A 151 -21.38 6.05 6.51
C VAL A 151 -20.57 6.22 5.24
N ALA A 152 -19.25 6.31 5.37
CA ALA A 152 -18.34 6.44 4.24
C ALA A 152 -17.99 5.09 3.59
N ASP A 153 -18.30 3.98 4.28
CA ASP A 153 -17.88 2.61 3.97
C ASP A 153 -16.36 2.49 3.72
N ILE A 154 -15.57 3.01 4.67
CA ILE A 154 -14.11 3.07 4.59
C ILE A 154 -13.49 2.57 5.88
N THR A 155 -12.49 1.69 5.75
CA THR A 155 -11.56 1.32 6.81
C THR A 155 -10.26 2.11 6.66
N LEU A 156 -9.79 2.69 7.75
CA LEU A 156 -8.49 3.34 7.86
C LEU A 156 -7.61 2.55 8.84
N ILE A 157 -6.38 2.26 8.45
CA ILE A 157 -5.41 1.49 9.23
C ILE A 157 -4.19 2.37 9.49
N GLY A 158 -3.75 2.47 10.74
CA GLY A 158 -2.68 3.39 11.13
C GLY A 158 -3.19 4.79 11.50
N VAL A 159 -4.49 4.92 11.80
CA VAL A 159 -5.07 6.22 12.19
C VAL A 159 -4.56 6.66 13.57
N LEU A 160 -4.23 7.94 13.65
CA LEU A 160 -4.06 8.70 14.88
C LEU A 160 -5.42 8.80 15.59
N GLY A 161 -5.76 7.82 16.43
CA GLY A 161 -6.98 7.86 17.23
C GLY A 161 -7.07 9.12 18.10
N ALA A 162 -8.31 9.54 18.43
CA ALA A 162 -8.61 10.79 19.13
C ALA A 162 -7.97 10.92 20.54
N VAL A 163 -7.46 9.82 21.11
CA VAL A 163 -6.70 9.82 22.35
C VAL A 163 -5.21 9.92 22.03
N ALA A 164 -4.77 11.15 21.75
CA ALA A 164 -3.38 11.48 21.38
C ALA A 164 -2.31 10.98 22.36
N SER A 165 -2.67 10.60 23.59
CA SER A 165 -1.74 10.18 24.64
C SER A 165 -1.32 8.71 24.60
N ARG A 166 -1.78 7.92 23.61
CA ARG A 166 -1.60 6.46 23.60
C ARG A 166 -1.19 5.86 22.26
N LEU A 167 -0.82 6.69 21.29
CA LEU A 167 -0.40 6.27 19.95
C LEU A 167 1.07 5.87 19.94
N ASP A 168 1.40 4.89 19.10
CA ASP A 168 2.80 4.57 18.81
C ASP A 168 3.37 5.67 17.91
N GLY A 169 4.41 6.34 18.39
CA GLY A 169 5.10 7.40 17.66
C GLY A 169 5.75 6.91 16.36
N ASN A 170 5.83 5.61 16.13
CA ASN A 170 6.41 5.04 14.90
C ASN A 170 5.41 4.91 13.75
N VAL A 171 4.13 5.24 13.94
CA VAL A 171 3.16 5.27 12.82
C VAL A 171 3.36 6.55 12.00
N TRP A 172 3.74 6.39 10.73
CA TRP A 172 3.97 7.49 9.78
C TRP A 172 3.17 7.32 8.47
N ALA A 173 2.29 6.32 8.41
CA ALA A 173 1.49 6.01 7.25
C ALA A 173 0.07 5.60 7.65
N VAL A 174 -0.91 5.98 6.83
CA VAL A 174 -2.32 5.58 6.97
C VAL A 174 -2.74 4.89 5.69
N VAL A 175 -3.29 3.68 5.83
CA VAL A 175 -3.82 2.91 4.70
C VAL A 175 -5.34 3.03 4.70
N ARG A 176 -5.88 3.62 3.63
CA ARG A 176 -7.31 3.69 3.34
C ARG A 176 -7.71 2.46 2.52
N VAL A 177 -8.73 1.75 2.97
CA VAL A 177 -9.27 0.56 2.32
C VAL A 177 -10.80 0.67 2.24
N PRO A 178 -11.42 0.42 1.08
CA PRO A 178 -12.88 0.44 0.96
C PRO A 178 -13.52 -0.72 1.73
N GLY A 179 -14.72 -0.47 2.25
CA GLY A 179 -15.49 -1.44 3.01
C GLY A 179 -15.01 -1.64 4.45
N ASN A 180 -15.70 -2.52 5.16
CA ASN A 180 -15.26 -3.05 6.46
C ASN A 180 -14.17 -4.12 6.30
N ALA A 181 -13.00 -3.71 5.82
CA ALA A 181 -11.91 -4.59 5.40
C ALA A 181 -11.36 -5.47 6.54
N CYS A 182 -11.49 -5.02 7.79
CA CYS A 182 -11.02 -5.72 8.98
C CYS A 182 -12.13 -6.42 9.79
N GLY A 183 -13.38 -6.43 9.29
CA GLY A 183 -14.51 -7.09 9.94
C GLY A 183 -14.84 -6.55 11.34
N LEU A 184 -14.71 -5.24 11.55
CA LEU A 184 -15.07 -4.59 12.80
C LEU A 184 -16.57 -4.71 13.05
N SER A 185 -16.97 -4.95 14.29
CA SER A 185 -18.37 -5.14 14.67
C SER A 185 -18.79 -4.15 15.75
N ALA A 186 -20.07 -4.12 16.11
CA ALA A 186 -20.59 -3.26 17.17
C ALA A 186 -19.87 -3.39 18.52
N THR A 187 -19.17 -4.50 18.79
CA THR A 187 -18.32 -4.63 19.99
C THR A 187 -17.11 -3.68 19.98
N ASN A 188 -16.77 -3.15 18.81
CA ASN A 188 -15.69 -2.18 18.58
C ASN A 188 -16.24 -0.75 18.43
N SER A 189 -17.54 -0.51 18.62
CA SER A 189 -18.11 0.81 18.36
C SER A 189 -17.77 1.82 19.47
N GLU A 190 -17.31 2.99 19.08
CA GLU A 190 -17.19 4.18 19.91
C GLU A 190 -18.09 5.28 19.32
N CYS A 191 -18.89 5.93 20.17
CA CYS A 191 -19.62 7.13 19.78
C CYS A 191 -18.67 8.32 19.88
N VAL A 192 -18.38 8.94 18.74
CA VAL A 192 -17.58 10.16 18.68
C VAL A 192 -18.51 11.34 18.46
N GLN A 193 -18.45 12.32 19.36
CA GLN A 193 -19.16 13.58 19.19
C GLN A 193 -18.51 14.43 18.10
N ASN A 194 -19.31 14.94 17.19
CA ASN A 194 -18.91 15.91 16.18
C ASN A 194 -19.89 17.08 16.15
N ASN A 195 -19.58 18.09 15.33
CA ASN A 195 -20.39 19.31 15.23
C ASN A 195 -21.81 19.06 14.68
N SER A 196 -22.09 17.86 14.15
CA SER A 196 -23.39 17.45 13.59
C SER A 196 -24.13 16.40 14.45
N GLY A 197 -23.59 15.99 15.60
CA GLY A 197 -24.20 15.00 16.49
C GLY A 197 -23.23 13.95 17.04
N CYS A 198 -23.71 12.72 17.23
CA CYS A 198 -22.85 11.55 17.49
C CYS A 198 -22.70 10.77 16.19
N SER A 199 -21.48 10.45 15.81
CA SER A 199 -21.19 9.47 14.76
C SER A 199 -20.59 8.22 15.39
N VAL A 200 -21.10 7.06 14.98
CA VAL A 200 -20.57 5.78 15.44
C VAL A 200 -19.36 5.44 14.59
N LEU A 201 -18.19 5.36 15.23
CA LEU A 201 -16.96 4.88 14.59
C LEU A 201 -16.59 3.55 15.21
N TYR A 202 -16.23 2.58 14.38
CA TYR A 202 -15.78 1.28 14.88
C TYR A 202 -14.27 1.32 15.00
N ILE A 203 -13.73 1.22 16.21
CA ILE A 203 -12.31 1.37 16.51
C ILE A 203 -11.79 0.10 17.18
N LYS A 204 -10.68 -0.43 16.66
CA LYS A 204 -9.98 -1.57 17.27
C LYS A 204 -8.49 -1.28 17.31
N THR A 205 -7.90 -1.46 18.48
CA THR A 205 -6.44 -1.44 18.68
C THR A 205 -5.92 -2.88 18.59
N TYR A 206 -4.90 -3.07 17.75
CA TYR A 206 -4.08 -4.26 17.71
C TYR A 206 -2.77 -3.99 18.46
N LEU A 207 -2.36 -4.93 19.30
CA LEU A 207 -1.07 -4.93 19.96
C LEU A 207 -0.24 -6.03 19.33
N SER A 208 1.02 -5.73 19.00
CA SER A 208 1.93 -6.77 18.53
C SER A 208 2.32 -7.69 19.69
N GLU A 209 2.23 -9.01 19.47
CA GLU A 209 2.42 -9.99 20.55
C GLU A 209 3.90 -10.23 20.88
N ASN A 210 4.82 -10.20 19.90
CA ASN A 210 6.24 -10.59 20.12
C ASN A 210 7.24 -10.08 19.04
N SER A 211 6.84 -9.16 18.16
CA SER A 211 7.71 -8.56 17.14
C SER A 211 7.49 -7.05 17.14
N GLU A 212 8.52 -6.25 16.87
CA GLU A 212 8.29 -4.80 16.73
C GLU A 212 7.28 -4.50 15.60
N ASP A 213 7.01 -5.45 14.70
CA ASP A 213 6.13 -5.29 13.54
C ASP A 213 4.66 -5.67 13.84
N SER A 214 3.73 -4.85 13.35
CA SER A 214 2.28 -5.12 13.36
C SER A 214 1.81 -5.60 11.99
N HIS A 215 0.98 -6.66 11.96
CA HIS A 215 0.45 -7.25 10.73
C HIS A 215 -1.07 -7.10 10.66
N VAL A 216 -1.59 -6.67 9.52
CA VAL A 216 -3.02 -6.65 9.19
C VAL A 216 -3.24 -7.43 7.91
N SER A 217 -3.99 -8.52 8.02
CA SER A 217 -4.39 -9.33 6.86
C SER A 217 -5.80 -8.98 6.43
N ILE A 218 -5.95 -8.53 5.18
CA ILE A 218 -7.23 -8.23 4.54
C ILE A 218 -7.47 -9.28 3.47
N ARG A 219 -8.69 -9.82 3.42
CA ARG A 219 -9.10 -10.74 2.36
C ARG A 219 -10.34 -10.18 1.70
N LYS A 220 -10.22 -9.73 0.45
CA LYS A 220 -11.41 -9.49 -0.37
C LYS A 220 -12.03 -10.85 -0.70
N ILE A 221 -13.18 -11.12 -0.09
CA ILE A 221 -14.02 -12.28 -0.42
C ILE A 221 -15.23 -11.71 -1.14
N SER A 222 -15.18 -11.72 -2.47
CA SER A 222 -16.38 -11.38 -3.24
C SER A 222 -17.35 -12.56 -3.10
N ARG A 223 -18.48 -12.37 -2.40
CA ARG A 223 -19.57 -13.34 -2.43
C ARG A 223 -20.17 -13.26 -3.82
N ARG A 224 -19.92 -14.27 -4.67
CA ARG A 224 -20.79 -14.51 -5.83
C ARG A 224 -22.18 -14.81 -5.26
N ILE A 225 -23.12 -13.89 -5.49
CA ILE A 225 -24.55 -14.15 -5.34
C ILE A 225 -24.99 -14.95 -6.57
#